data_AF-A0A0L0FFY8-F1
#
_entry.id   AF-A0A0L0FFY8-F1
#
_cell.length_a   1.000
_cell.length_b   1.000
_cell.length_c   1.000
_cell.angle_alpha   90.00
_cell.angle_beta   90.00
_cell.angle_gamma   90.00
#
_symmetry.space_group_name_H-M   'P 1'
#
loop_
_entity.id
_entity.type
_entity.pdbx_description
1 polymer ?
#
loop_
_entity_poly.entity_id
_entity_poly.type
_entity_poly.pdbx_seq_one_letter_code
_entity_poly.pdbx_strand_id
1 'polypeptide(L)'
;SLDKPPAAQEAGEESLDEGEVVEEADLMAKLMGFSSFDSTQGQHVPGTDVSGVIVKHKREYRQYMNRRGGFNKPLPGGPAGK
;
A
#
# COMPACT_ATOMS: atom_id res chain seq x y z
N SER A 1 -51.60 24.85 -1.73
CA SER A 1 -50.28 25.14 -2.33
C SER A 1 -49.25 24.30 -1.61
N LEU A 2 -48.35 23.68 -2.38
CA LEU A 2 -47.25 22.77 -2.01
C LEU A 2 -47.61 21.28 -1.95
N ASP A 3 -47.98 20.78 -3.13
CA ASP A 3 -47.20 19.80 -3.91
C ASP A 3 -46.65 18.57 -3.18
N LYS A 4 -47.46 17.51 -3.25
CA LYS A 4 -47.08 16.10 -3.10
C LYS A 4 -45.87 15.78 -4.01
N PRO A 5 -44.80 15.15 -3.51
CA PRO A 5 -43.64 14.81 -4.34
C PRO A 5 -44.05 13.79 -5.43
N PRO A 6 -43.50 13.90 -6.65
CA PRO A 6 -43.80 12.95 -7.72
C PRO A 6 -43.29 11.56 -7.34
N ALA A 7 -44.11 10.55 -7.64
CA ALA A 7 -43.83 9.15 -7.38
C ALA A 7 -42.48 8.75 -7.97
N ALA A 8 -41.70 8.00 -7.18
CA ALA A 8 -40.55 7.27 -7.67
C ALA A 8 -41.01 6.44 -8.88
N GLN A 9 -40.49 6.80 -10.06
CA GLN A 9 -40.68 6.01 -11.26
C GLN A 9 -39.98 4.69 -11.03
N GLU A 10 -40.77 3.61 -10.97
CA GLU A 10 -40.25 2.26 -11.05
C GLU A 10 -39.53 2.14 -12.39
N ALA A 11 -38.19 2.07 -12.33
CA ALA A 11 -37.37 1.72 -13.47
C ALA A 11 -37.79 0.30 -13.86
N GLY A 12 -38.49 0.20 -14.99
CA GLY A 12 -38.96 -1.06 -15.52
C GLY A 12 -37.80 -2.02 -15.66
N GLU A 13 -38.02 -3.25 -15.24
CA GLU A 13 -37.19 -4.39 -15.61
C GLU A 13 -37.34 -4.57 -17.13
N GLU A 14 -36.51 -3.86 -17.87
CA GLU A 14 -36.21 -4.19 -19.26
C GLU A 14 -35.34 -5.45 -19.24
N SER A 15 -35.95 -6.57 -19.62
CA SER A 15 -35.26 -7.84 -19.81
C SER A 15 -34.29 -7.68 -20.98
N LEU A 16 -33.10 -7.20 -20.67
CA LEU A 16 -31.98 -7.16 -21.60
C LEU A 16 -31.70 -8.60 -22.03
N ASP A 17 -31.82 -8.86 -23.33
CA ASP A 17 -31.45 -10.15 -23.89
C ASP A 17 -29.97 -10.41 -23.57
N GLU A 18 -29.66 -11.52 -22.92
CA GLU A 18 -28.30 -11.83 -22.46
C GLU A 18 -27.28 -11.76 -23.62
N GLY A 19 -27.71 -11.95 -24.88
CA GLY A 19 -26.88 -11.80 -26.07
C GLY A 19 -26.57 -10.34 -26.43
N GLU A 20 -27.52 -9.41 -26.25
CA GLU A 20 -27.35 -7.99 -26.56
C GLU A 20 -26.40 -7.30 -25.57
N VAL A 21 -26.48 -7.66 -24.27
CA VAL A 21 -25.58 -7.12 -23.23
C VAL A 21 -24.13 -7.54 -23.46
N VAL A 22 -23.90 -8.76 -23.94
CA VAL A 22 -22.54 -9.28 -24.22
C VAL A 22 -21.94 -8.57 -25.44
N GLU A 23 -22.71 -8.33 -26.50
CA GLU A 23 -22.25 -7.59 -27.67
C GLU A 23 -21.93 -6.12 -27.34
N GLU A 24 -22.76 -5.46 -26.54
CA GLU A 24 -22.52 -4.06 -26.12
C GLU A 24 -21.31 -3.95 -25.18
N ALA A 25 -21.16 -4.89 -24.24
CA ALA A 25 -19.99 -4.97 -23.37
C ALA A 25 -18.69 -5.17 -24.15
N ASP A 26 -18.72 -6.03 -25.18
CA ASP A 26 -17.57 -6.26 -26.07
C ASP A 26 -17.26 -5.03 -26.93
N LEU A 27 -18.28 -4.31 -27.39
CA LEU A 27 -18.10 -3.06 -28.13
C LEU A 27 -17.46 -1.99 -27.24
N MET A 28 -17.93 -1.88 -26.00
CA MET A 28 -17.41 -0.95 -24.99
C MET A 28 -15.97 -1.30 -24.59
N ALA A 29 -15.63 -2.59 -24.45
CA ALA A 29 -14.26 -3.05 -24.21
C ALA A 29 -13.32 -2.73 -25.38
N LYS A 30 -13.79 -2.88 -26.63
CA LYS A 30 -13.05 -2.48 -27.84
C LYS A 30 -12.85 -0.97 -27.94
N LEU A 31 -13.86 -0.18 -27.55
CA LEU A 31 -13.84 1.28 -27.63
C LEU A 31 -12.95 1.89 -26.54
N MET A 32 -13.00 1.36 -25.32
CA MET A 32 -12.15 1.77 -24.19
C MET A 32 -10.74 1.17 -24.27
N GLY A 33 -10.53 0.11 -25.06
CA GLY A 33 -9.22 -0.53 -25.26
C GLY A 33 -8.73 -1.37 -24.07
N PHE A 34 -9.58 -1.61 -23.08
CA PHE A 34 -9.30 -2.45 -21.91
C PHE A 34 -10.29 -3.61 -21.88
N SER A 35 -9.79 -4.83 -21.86
CA SER A 35 -10.61 -6.06 -21.86
C SER A 35 -10.64 -6.77 -20.51
N SER A 36 -9.59 -6.62 -19.70
CA SER A 36 -9.43 -7.31 -18.41
C SER A 36 -8.46 -6.58 -17.50
N PHE A 37 -8.59 -6.79 -16.19
CA PHE A 37 -7.68 -6.26 -15.17
C PHE A 37 -7.01 -7.44 -14.44
N ASP A 38 -5.71 -7.62 -14.67
CA ASP A 38 -4.91 -8.56 -13.90
C ASP A 38 -4.47 -7.94 -12.57
N SER A 39 -4.41 -8.76 -11.52
CA SER A 39 -3.98 -8.35 -10.18
C SER A 39 -2.58 -8.90 -9.88
N THR A 40 -1.70 -8.05 -9.35
CA THR A 40 -0.36 -8.45 -8.87
C THR A 40 -0.36 -8.84 -7.39
N GLN A 41 -1.53 -9.00 -6.76
CA GLN A 41 -1.62 -9.40 -5.35
C GLN A 41 -0.96 -10.77 -5.11
N GLY A 42 0.06 -10.79 -4.25
CA GLY A 42 0.80 -12.00 -3.91
C GLY A 42 1.76 -12.51 -4.98
N GLN A 43 1.91 -11.80 -6.10
CA GLN A 43 2.86 -12.13 -7.16
C GLN A 43 4.13 -11.29 -7.01
N HIS A 44 5.28 -11.91 -7.23
CA HIS A 44 6.55 -11.19 -7.29
C HIS A 44 6.66 -10.44 -8.62
N VAL A 45 6.78 -9.12 -8.56
CA VAL A 45 6.99 -8.27 -9.74
C VAL A 45 8.45 -7.80 -9.75
N PRO A 46 9.26 -8.17 -10.76
CA PRO A 46 10.67 -7.80 -10.79
C PRO A 46 10.82 -6.27 -10.81
N GLY A 47 11.70 -5.75 -9.95
CA GLY A 47 11.94 -4.31 -9.81
C GLY A 47 11.05 -3.62 -8.77
N THR A 48 10.09 -4.32 -8.16
CA THR A 48 9.26 -3.80 -7.05
C THR A 48 9.85 -4.09 -5.66
N ASP A 49 11.04 -4.70 -5.60
CA ASP A 49 11.72 -5.09 -4.35
C ASP A 49 12.57 -3.97 -3.71
N VAL A 50 12.33 -2.71 -4.10
CA VAL A 50 13.09 -1.58 -3.57
C VAL A 50 12.62 -1.30 -2.14
N SER A 51 13.47 -1.65 -1.18
CA SER A 51 13.25 -1.39 0.23
C SER A 51 14.52 -0.81 0.87
N GLY A 52 14.35 0.01 1.91
CA GLY A 52 15.47 0.63 2.62
C GLY A 52 15.14 0.84 4.09
N VAL A 53 16.07 0.49 4.98
CA VAL A 53 15.94 0.70 6.42
C VAL A 53 17.05 1.64 6.89
N ILE A 54 16.67 2.75 7.52
CA ILE A 54 17.62 3.69 8.15
C ILE A 54 17.80 3.30 9.61
N VAL A 55 18.85 2.55 9.92
CA VAL A 55 19.20 2.20 11.30
C VAL A 55 20.02 3.33 11.93
N LYS A 56 19.39 4.11 12.81
CA LYS A 56 20.06 5.17 13.58
C LYS A 56 20.51 4.62 14.93
N HIS A 57 21.80 4.39 15.10
CA HIS A 57 22.38 4.08 16.41
C HIS A 57 22.67 5.37 17.18
N LYS A 58 22.20 5.45 18.43
CA LYS A 58 22.59 6.53 19.34
C LYS A 58 24.08 6.38 19.65
N ARG A 59 24.86 7.44 19.46
CA ARG A 59 26.26 7.47 19.88
C ARG A 59 26.29 7.61 21.40
N GLU A 60 26.90 6.64 22.07
CA GLU A 60 27.17 6.72 23.50
C GLU A 60 28.53 7.39 23.73
N TYR A 61 28.60 8.31 24.69
CA TYR A 61 29.83 9.03 25.04
C TYR A 61 30.68 8.19 25.98
N ARG A 62 31.98 8.11 25.72
CA ARG A 62 32.94 7.39 26.56
C ARG A 62 33.54 8.34 27.60
N GLN A 63 33.34 8.03 28.88
CA GLN A 63 33.93 8.80 29.97
C GLN A 63 35.36 8.33 30.27
N TYR A 64 36.36 9.09 29.81
CA TYR A 64 37.76 8.70 29.98
C TYR A 64 38.37 9.03 31.34
N MET A 65 37.93 10.11 31.99
CA MET A 65 38.50 10.60 33.26
C MET A 65 37.56 10.35 34.44
N ASN A 66 38.14 10.15 35.61
CA ASN A 66 37.46 9.95 36.90
C ASN A 66 36.39 8.85 36.90
N ARG A 67 36.68 7.72 36.24
CA ARG A 67 35.83 6.52 36.24
C ARG A 67 36.07 5.69 37.50
N ARG A 68 35.00 5.19 38.11
CA ARG A 68 35.09 4.18 39.17
C ARG A 68 35.70 2.90 38.60
N GLY A 69 36.86 2.48 39.12
CA GLY A 69 37.55 1.24 38.70
C GLY A 69 38.82 1.41 37.84
N GLY A 70 39.29 2.64 37.60
CA GLY A 70 40.60 2.90 36.98
C GLY A 70 40.63 2.79 35.45
N PHE A 71 41.80 3.09 34.86
CA PHE A 71 41.98 3.26 33.41
C PHE A 71 41.86 1.96 32.59
N ASN A 72 42.15 0.81 33.20
CA ASN A 72 42.15 -0.51 32.53
C ASN A 72 40.77 -1.17 32.42
N LYS A 73 39.69 -0.56 32.96
CA LYS A 73 38.32 -1.06 32.78
C LYS A 73 37.72 -0.56 31.45
N PRO A 74 36.98 -1.40 30.70
CA PRO A 74 36.30 -0.96 29.49
C PRO A 74 35.42 0.27 29.76
N LEU A 75 35.46 1.20 28.80
CA LEU A 75 34.72 2.44 28.85
C LEU A 75 33.21 2.16 28.79
N PRO A 76 32.40 2.73 29.71
CA PRO A 76 30.96 2.70 29.55
C PRO A 76 30.60 3.42 28.25
N GLY A 77 29.84 2.74 27.38
CA GLY A 77 29.34 3.29 26.13
C GLY A 77 30.28 3.31 24.93
N GLY A 78 31.38 2.55 24.96
CA GLY A 78 32.04 2.15 23.72
C GLY A 78 31.52 0.77 23.30
N PRO A 79 31.52 0.41 21.99
CA PRO A 79 31.39 -0.99 21.63
C PRO A 79 32.57 -1.72 22.30
N ALA A 80 32.31 -2.42 23.39
CA ALA A 80 33.22 -3.43 23.87
C ALA A 80 33.40 -4.39 22.69
N GLY A 81 34.65 -4.71 22.36
CA GLY A 81 34.97 -5.61 21.26
C GLY A 81 34.09 -6.85 21.28
N LYS A 82 33.80 -7.34 20.08
CA LYS A 82 33.15 -8.63 19.81
C LYS A 82 33.60 -9.71 20.79
#